data_AF-A0A2N4X4W2-F1
#
_entry.id   AF-A0A2N4X4W2-F1
#
_cell.length_a   1.000
_cell.length_b   1.000
_cell.length_c   1.000
_cell.angle_alpha   90.00
_cell.angle_beta   90.00
_cell.angle_gamma   90.00
#
_symmetry.space_group_name_H-M   'P 1'
#
loop_
_entity.id
_entity.type
_entity.pdbx_description
1 polymer ?
#
loop_
_entity_poly.entity_id
_entity_poly.type
_entity_poly.pdbx_seq_one_letter_code
_entity_poly.pdbx_strand_id
1 'polypeptide(L)' 'MGVVLGLFHFAWAMLVALGWAKPIMDFVLGLHFIQLEYGMAPFAAGTAAGLVALTFSVGYLFGLVFALVWNRLVGKP' A
#
# COMPACT_ATOMS: atom_id res chain seq x y z
N MET A 1 -0.11 11.17 4.01
CA MET A 1 -0.25 10.19 2.90
C MET A 1 0.82 9.11 2.93
N GLY A 2 2.13 9.45 2.95
CA GLY A 2 3.21 8.45 3.02
C GLY A 2 3.09 7.44 4.18
N VAL A 3 2.97 7.92 5.43
CA VAL A 3 2.82 7.03 6.61
C VAL A 3 1.61 6.10 6.49
N VAL A 4 0.46 6.64 6.06
CA VAL A 4 -0.78 5.85 5.92
C VAL A 4 -0.60 4.73 4.90
N LEU A 5 -0.07 5.04 3.71
CA LEU A 5 0.18 4.02 2.69
C LEU A 5 1.26 3.02 3.13
N GLY A 6 2.35 3.50 3.73
CA GLY A 6 3.41 2.62 4.23
C GLY A 6 2.92 1.65 5.31
N LEU A 7 2.14 2.11 6.28
CA LEU A 7 1.57 1.25 7.33
C LEU A 7 0.55 0.26 6.79
N PHE A 8 -0.28 0.67 5.83
CA PHE A 8 -1.21 -0.24 5.17
C PHE A 8 -0.47 -1.41 4.49
N HIS A 9 0.61 -1.11 3.77
CA HIS A 9 1.41 -2.14 3.11
C HIS A 9 2.30 -2.94 4.08
N PHE A 10 2.68 -2.34 5.20
CA PHE A 10 3.31 -3.08 6.30
C PHE A 10 2.35 -4.12 6.88
N ALA A 11 1.09 -3.74 7.15
CA ALA A 11 0.07 -4.68 7.60
C ALA A 11 -0.14 -5.82 6.59
N TRP A 12 -0.18 -5.51 5.29
CA TRP A 12 -0.19 -6.53 4.25
C TRP A 12 1.02 -7.48 4.32
N ALA A 13 2.23 -6.95 4.47
CA ALA A 13 3.43 -7.78 4.60
C ALA A 13 3.38 -8.70 5.83
N MET A 14 2.77 -8.25 6.95
CA MET A 14 2.53 -9.09 8.12
C MET A 14 1.53 -10.20 7.85
N LEU A 15 0.47 -9.95 7.07
CA LEU A 15 -0.44 -11.01 6.65
C LEU A 15 0.26 -12.07 5.80
N VAL A 16 1.22 -11.67 4.94
CA VAL A 16 2.03 -12.62 4.17
C VAL A 16 2.91 -13.45 5.12
N ALA A 17 3.59 -12.80 6.08
CA ALA A 17 4.41 -13.50 7.08
C ALA A 17 3.62 -14.51 7.92
N LEU A 18 2.36 -14.19 8.25
CA LEU A 18 1.48 -15.06 9.03
C LEU A 18 0.75 -16.11 8.20
N GLY A 19 0.87 -16.08 6.87
CA GLY A 19 0.17 -17.02 5.95
C GLY A 19 -1.30 -16.69 5.70
N TRP A 20 -1.78 -15.52 6.09
CA TRP A 20 -3.18 -15.09 5.97
C TRP A 20 -3.47 -14.28 4.71
N ALA A 21 -2.45 -13.94 3.93
CA ALA A 21 -2.62 -13.06 2.78
C ALA A 21 -3.51 -13.64 1.68
N LYS A 22 -3.43 -14.95 1.40
CA LYS A 22 -4.24 -15.59 0.35
C LYS A 22 -5.75 -15.55 0.65
N PRO A 23 -6.25 -16.01 1.81
CA PRO A 23 -7.69 -15.91 2.13
C PRO A 23 -8.24 -14.49 2.04
N ILE A 24 -7.47 -13.50 2.51
CA ILE A 24 -7.87 -12.08 2.43
C ILE A 24 -7.94 -11.61 0.97
N MET A 25 -6.95 -11.96 0.15
CA MET A 25 -6.96 -11.57 -1.25
C MET A 25 -8.04 -12.30 -2.05
N ASP A 26 -8.29 -13.58 -1.78
CA ASP A 26 -9.39 -14.32 -2.41
C ASP A 26 -10.76 -13.70 -2.08
N PHE A 27 -10.96 -13.24 -0.83
CA PHE A 27 -12.15 -12.48 -0.45
C PHE A 27 -12.24 -11.14 -1.19
N VAL A 28 -11.16 -10.35 -1.23
CA VAL A 28 -11.13 -9.05 -1.93
C VAL A 28 -11.41 -9.21 -3.42
N LEU A 29 -10.78 -10.18 -4.08
CA LEU A 29 -11.03 -10.47 -5.50
C LEU A 29 -12.45 -10.95 -5.74
N GLY A 30 -13.01 -11.75 -4.83
CA GLY A 30 -14.41 -12.17 -4.85
C GLY A 30 -15.40 -11.01 -4.80
N LEU A 31 -15.14 -10.00 -3.95
CA LEU A 31 -15.95 -8.76 -3.92
C LEU A 31 -15.96 -8.00 -5.25
N HIS A 32 -14.93 -8.19 -6.07
CA HIS A 32 -14.81 -7.58 -7.39
C HIS A 32 -15.28 -8.49 -8.53
N PHE A 33 -15.85 -9.66 -8.22
CA PHE A 33 -16.23 -10.68 -9.22
C PHE A 33 -15.04 -11.13 -10.08
N ILE A 34 -13.81 -11.12 -9.53
CA ILE A 34 -12.59 -11.53 -10.22
C ILE A 34 -12.19 -12.93 -9.78
N GLN A 35 -11.93 -13.82 -10.75
CA GLN A 35 -11.36 -15.14 -10.53
C GLN A 35 -10.01 -15.25 -11.22
N LEU A 36 -8.94 -15.43 -10.44
CA LEU A 36 -7.57 -15.61 -10.92
C LEU A 36 -6.97 -16.88 -10.34
N GLU A 37 -6.21 -17.60 -11.16
CA GLU A 37 -5.32 -18.66 -10.68
C GLU A 37 -3.97 -18.05 -10.33
N TYR A 38 -3.70 -17.85 -9.04
CA TYR A 38 -2.42 -17.32 -8.54
C TYR A 38 -2.06 -17.90 -7.17
N GLY A 39 -0.76 -17.89 -6.88
CA GLY A 39 -0.20 -18.28 -5.59
C GLY A 39 0.47 -17.11 -4.87
N MET A 40 0.57 -17.22 -3.55
CA MET A 40 1.37 -16.29 -2.75
C MET A 40 2.80 -16.80 -2.64
N ALA A 41 3.77 -15.97 -3.02
CA ALA A 41 5.17 -16.26 -2.76
C ALA A 41 5.45 -16.24 -1.24
N PRO A 42 6.47 -16.98 -0.76
CA PRO A 42 6.88 -16.93 0.64
C PRO A 42 7.28 -15.51 1.08
N PHE A 43 7.11 -15.23 2.37
CA PHE A 43 7.57 -13.96 2.93
C PHE A 43 9.09 -13.79 2.75
N ALA A 44 9.49 -12.64 2.25
CA ALA A 44 10.89 -12.23 2.14
C ALA A 44 11.04 -10.80 2.68
N ALA A 45 11.91 -10.63 3.68
CA ALA A 45 12.09 -9.36 4.38
C ALA A 45 12.52 -8.22 3.44
N GLY A 46 13.37 -8.51 2.44
CA GLY A 46 13.78 -7.54 1.43
C GLY A 46 12.60 -7.02 0.58
N THR A 47 11.75 -7.92 0.11
CA THR A 47 10.53 -7.56 -0.65
C THR A 47 9.55 -6.75 0.20
N ALA A 48 9.35 -7.16 1.46
CA ALA A 48 8.48 -6.44 2.40
C ALA A 48 8.99 -5.01 2.68
N ALA A 49 10.28 -4.86 2.96
CA ALA A 49 10.90 -3.56 3.16
C ALA A 49 10.80 -2.68 1.90
N GLY A 50 11.07 -3.27 0.72
CA GLY A 50 10.92 -2.59 -0.57
C GLY A 50 9.51 -2.08 -0.81
N LEU A 51 8.49 -2.91 -0.54
CA LEU A 51 7.08 -2.53 -0.66
C LEU A 51 6.72 -1.33 0.23
N VAL A 52 7.10 -1.38 1.51
CA VAL A 52 6.80 -0.31 2.48
C VAL A 52 7.53 0.98 2.09
N ALA A 53 8.82 0.90 1.76
CA ALA A 53 9.61 2.06 1.38
C ALA A 53 9.09 2.73 0.11
N LEU A 54 8.75 1.93 -0.91
CA LEU A 54 8.19 2.42 -2.17
C LEU A 54 6.86 3.13 -1.94
N THR A 55 5.92 2.47 -1.27
CA THR A 55 4.56 3.00 -1.07
C THR A 55 4.53 4.22 -0.15
N PHE A 56 5.40 4.24 0.88
CA PHE A 56 5.63 5.43 1.69
C PHE A 56 6.13 6.60 0.84
N SER A 57 7.15 6.36 -0.01
CA SER A 57 7.77 7.41 -0.83
C SER A 57 6.77 7.99 -1.82
N VAL A 58 6.02 7.14 -2.52
CA VAL A 58 4.94 7.56 -3.43
C VAL A 58 3.88 8.37 -2.67
N GLY A 59 3.39 7.85 -1.54
CA GLY A 59 2.41 8.56 -0.72
C GLY A 59 2.93 9.91 -0.20
N TYR A 60 4.20 9.99 0.17
CA TYR A 60 4.82 11.25 0.59
C TYR A 60 4.83 12.27 -0.55
N LEU A 61 5.28 11.86 -1.74
CA LEU A 61 5.32 12.72 -2.93
C LEU A 61 3.92 13.23 -3.31
N PHE A 62 2.91 12.35 -3.31
CA PHE A 62 1.51 12.75 -3.54
C PHE A 62 1.04 13.79 -2.52
N GLY A 63 1.32 13.55 -1.23
CA GLY A 63 0.98 14.50 -0.17
C GLY A 63 1.68 15.85 -0.32
N LEU A 64 2.96 15.83 -0.72
CA LEU A 64 3.75 17.04 -0.96
C LEU A 64 3.19 17.85 -2.14
N VAL A 65 2.95 17.21 -3.28
CA VAL A 65 2.37 17.87 -4.46
C VAL A 65 1.00 18.47 -4.11
N PHE A 66 0.16 17.70 -3.44
CA PHE A 66 -1.14 18.19 -2.98
C PHE A 66 -0.99 19.44 -2.08
N ALA A 67 -0.10 19.39 -1.08
CA ALA A 67 0.14 20.52 -0.19
C ALA A 67 0.65 21.76 -0.93
N LEU A 68 1.58 21.58 -1.88
CA LEU A 68 2.11 22.68 -2.70
C LEU A 68 1.05 23.34 -3.59
N VAL A 69 0.14 22.54 -4.15
CA VAL A 69 -0.98 23.06 -4.95
C VAL A 69 -1.99 23.76 -4.05
N TRP A 70 -2.41 23.11 -2.95
CA TRP A 70 -3.38 23.67 -2.02
C TRP A 70 -2.91 25.01 -1.42
N ASN A 71 -1.65 25.07 -0.98
CA ASN A 71 -1.09 26.30 -0.41
C ASN A 71 -0.97 27.42 -1.45
N ARG A 72 -0.86 27.11 -2.74
CA ARG A 72 -0.92 28.12 -3.81
C ARG A 72 -2.34 28.60 -4.10
N LEU A 73 -3.33 27.71 -4.03
CA LEU A 73 -4.73 28.04 -4.32
C LEU A 73 -5.42 28.76 -3.15
N VAL A 74 -5.05 28.40 -1.92
CA VAL A 74 -5.72 28.85 -0.68
C VAL A 74 -4.81 29.73 0.18
N GLY A 75 -3.53 29.88 -0.20
CA GLY A 75 -2.65 30.87 0.39
C GLY A 75 -3.26 32.26 0.22
N LYS A 76 -3.71 32.85 1.34
CA LYS A 76 -4.07 34.27 1.38
C LYS A 76 -2.84 35.10 0.95
N PRO A 77 -3.04 36.22 0.24
CA PRO A 77 -1.96 37.07 -0.25
C PRO A 77 -1.01 37.52 0.87
#